data_AF-A0A7W7LF86-F1
#
_entry.id   AF-A0A7W7LF86-F1
#
_cell.length_a   1.000
_cell.length_b   1.000
_cell.length_c   1.000
_cell.angle_alpha   90.00
_cell.angle_beta   90.00
_cell.angle_gamma   90.00
#
_symmetry.space_group_name_H-M   'P 1'
#
loop_
_entity.id
_entity.type
_entity.pdbx_description
1 polymer ?
#
loop_
_entity_poly.entity_id
_entity_poly.type
_entity_poly.pdbx_seq_one_letter_code
_entity_poly.pdbx_strand_id
1 'polypeptide(L)'
;MTRPTRRRVGRSRLPIALLACGACLITASCTTGGEEDAPAAEPSAPPTVHTTPSAGARPGPLPLDGHFLSREDHEKLRSALDLLVAACMKRAGVPLPPAPAVAAEPPRHERRYGISTPEQAARYGYHLAERTTPPTPPPVTARQQRALSGTPDGKPGPGGSPPQGCNAAAAERITGTDSFPADALVVRQLNMDSFEQSKNDARVRIVLRKWSDCMKGDGFSYTDPLAAPRSMAAGPRASAREIATARADVACKEKTRLIGVWSAVESAYQNRLIKERAKELTAARREHDDRLRRAAEVLRSFAPSS
;
A
#
# COMPACT_ATOMS: atom_id res chain seq x y z
N MET A 1 48.85 37.32 -19.16
CA MET A 1 48.41 36.83 -20.49
C MET A 1 47.83 35.45 -20.24
N THR A 2 46.54 35.12 -20.41
CA THR A 2 45.57 35.35 -21.50
C THR A 2 44.14 35.12 -20.96
N ARG A 3 43.16 35.87 -21.50
CA ARG A 3 41.67 35.70 -21.42
C ARG A 3 41.23 34.34 -22.03
N PRO A 4 39.97 33.81 -21.91
CA PRO A 4 38.70 34.52 -22.27
C PRO A 4 37.36 34.05 -21.57
N THR A 5 36.38 34.94 -21.39
CA THR A 5 35.06 35.13 -22.08
C THR A 5 33.81 34.44 -21.50
N ARG A 6 32.89 35.27 -20.97
CA ARG A 6 31.46 34.99 -20.76
C ARG A 6 30.66 35.36 -22.03
N ARG A 7 29.65 34.56 -22.41
CA ARG A 7 28.59 34.95 -23.35
C ARG A 7 27.23 35.00 -22.66
N ARG A 8 26.51 36.12 -22.86
CA ARG A 8 25.08 36.34 -22.57
C ARG A 8 24.26 35.90 -23.78
N VAL A 9 23.02 35.45 -23.56
CA VAL A 9 21.98 35.35 -24.59
C VAL A 9 20.78 36.18 -24.12
N GLY A 10 20.37 37.14 -24.96
CA GLY A 10 19.24 38.05 -24.75
C GLY A 10 17.98 37.57 -25.47
N ARG A 11 16.84 38.00 -24.92
CA ARG A 11 15.47 37.87 -25.45
C ARG A 11 15.25 38.82 -26.63
N SER A 12 14.41 38.43 -27.60
CA SER A 12 13.63 39.35 -28.44
C SER A 12 12.33 38.71 -28.94
N ARG A 13 11.32 39.57 -29.14
CA ARG A 13 9.88 39.33 -29.31
C ARG A 13 9.44 39.49 -30.78
N LEU A 14 8.43 38.68 -31.21
CA LEU A 14 7.28 38.94 -32.14
C LEU A 14 7.55 39.55 -33.56
N PRO A 15 6.66 39.41 -34.59
CA PRO A 15 5.20 39.48 -34.52
C PRO A 15 4.37 38.55 -35.45
N ILE A 16 3.05 38.72 -35.33
CA ILE A 16 1.89 38.05 -35.96
C ILE A 16 1.67 38.53 -37.42
N ALA A 17 1.20 37.64 -38.31
CA ALA A 17 0.47 38.00 -39.52
C ALA A 17 -0.66 36.97 -39.80
N LEU A 18 -1.88 37.49 -39.99
CA LEU A 18 -3.10 36.80 -40.41
C LEU A 18 -3.33 37.10 -41.90
N LEU A 19 -3.67 36.08 -42.70
CA LEU A 19 -4.31 36.27 -44.02
C LEU A 19 -5.07 35.00 -44.43
N ALA A 20 -6.24 35.22 -45.01
CA ALA A 20 -7.32 34.27 -45.23
C ALA A 20 -7.45 33.83 -46.71
N CYS A 21 -8.39 32.89 -46.93
CA CYS A 21 -9.10 32.51 -48.18
C CYS A 21 -8.49 31.43 -49.08
N GLY A 22 -9.36 30.49 -49.48
CA GLY A 22 -9.29 29.82 -50.79
C GLY A 22 -9.54 28.31 -50.77
N ALA A 23 -10.78 27.89 -50.99
CA ALA A 23 -11.17 26.50 -51.21
C ALA A 23 -10.68 25.97 -52.58
N CYS A 24 -10.19 24.72 -52.61
CA CYS A 24 -10.11 23.89 -53.81
C CYS A 24 -10.39 22.42 -53.45
N LEU A 25 -11.49 21.90 -53.98
CA LEU A 25 -11.86 20.49 -53.99
C LEU A 25 -10.89 19.70 -54.88
N ILE A 26 -10.27 18.65 -54.33
CA ILE A 26 -9.70 17.55 -55.12
C ILE A 26 -10.11 16.24 -54.45
N THR A 27 -10.85 15.43 -55.19
CA THR A 27 -11.32 14.10 -54.84
C THR A 27 -10.17 13.10 -54.81
N ALA A 28 -9.92 12.48 -53.66
CA ALA A 28 -9.07 11.30 -53.55
C ALA A 28 -9.81 10.24 -52.74
N SER A 29 -10.39 9.27 -53.45
CA SER A 29 -10.84 8.00 -52.88
C SER A 29 -9.64 7.24 -52.34
N CYS A 30 -9.51 7.17 -51.02
CA CYS A 30 -8.72 6.15 -50.36
C CYS A 30 -9.68 5.20 -49.64
N THR A 31 -9.74 3.97 -50.16
CA THR A 31 -10.36 2.81 -49.53
C THR A 31 -9.68 2.56 -48.19
N THR A 32 -10.31 2.97 -47.10
CA THR A 32 -9.93 2.55 -45.75
C THR A 32 -10.60 1.22 -45.47
N GLY A 33 -9.80 0.15 -45.43
CA GLY A 33 -10.22 -1.13 -44.91
C GLY A 33 -10.76 -0.96 -43.48
N GLY A 34 -11.95 -1.50 -43.25
CA GLY A 34 -12.52 -1.59 -41.91
C GLY A 34 -11.65 -2.49 -41.06
N GLU A 35 -10.92 -1.88 -40.12
CA GLU A 35 -10.59 -2.54 -38.87
C GLU A 35 -11.92 -2.67 -38.11
N GLU A 36 -12.39 -3.92 -37.99
CA GLU A 36 -13.49 -4.25 -37.08
C GLU A 36 -13.09 -3.81 -35.68
N ASP A 37 -13.74 -2.75 -35.20
CA ASP A 37 -13.76 -2.38 -33.79
C ASP A 37 -14.21 -3.61 -32.99
N ALA A 38 -13.25 -4.29 -32.36
CA ALA A 38 -13.56 -5.30 -31.37
C ALA A 38 -14.45 -4.64 -30.30
N PRO A 39 -15.63 -5.21 -29.97
CA PRO A 39 -16.52 -4.59 -29.01
C PRO A 39 -15.79 -4.43 -27.68
N ALA A 40 -15.69 -3.20 -27.19
CA ALA A 40 -15.26 -2.90 -25.84
C ALA A 40 -16.07 -3.78 -24.88
N ALA A 41 -15.38 -4.57 -24.06
CA ALA A 41 -16.03 -5.44 -23.08
C ALA A 41 -17.05 -4.61 -22.29
N GLU A 42 -18.32 -5.01 -22.35
CA GLU A 42 -19.38 -4.36 -21.59
C GLU A 42 -18.99 -4.32 -20.10
N PRO A 43 -19.28 -3.23 -19.36
CA PRO A 43 -19.00 -3.17 -17.95
C PRO A 43 -19.68 -4.36 -17.25
N SER A 44 -18.87 -5.28 -16.72
CA SER A 44 -19.36 -6.43 -15.97
C SER A 44 -20.32 -5.96 -14.88
N ALA A 45 -21.54 -6.52 -14.86
CA ALA A 45 -22.58 -6.13 -13.93
C ALA A 45 -22.05 -6.12 -12.47
N PRO A 46 -22.49 -5.20 -11.59
CA PRO A 46 -22.04 -5.17 -10.20
C PRO A 46 -22.30 -6.51 -9.47
N PRO A 47 -21.43 -6.96 -8.55
CA PRO A 47 -21.62 -8.23 -7.87
C PRO A 47 -22.78 -8.16 -6.87
N THR A 48 -23.45 -9.31 -6.68
CA THR A 48 -24.51 -9.46 -5.68
C THR A 48 -23.94 -9.32 -4.27
N VAL A 49 -24.62 -8.53 -3.43
CA VAL A 49 -24.24 -8.32 -2.02
C VAL A 49 -25.24 -9.04 -1.17
N HIS A 50 -24.78 -10.01 -0.38
CA HIS A 50 -25.66 -10.93 0.35
C HIS A 50 -25.98 -10.47 1.77
N THR A 51 -25.13 -9.64 2.40
CA THR A 51 -25.35 -9.13 3.77
C THR A 51 -24.60 -7.82 4.02
N THR A 52 -25.23 -6.86 4.67
CA THR A 52 -24.58 -5.66 5.23
C THR A 52 -24.39 -5.84 6.74
N PRO A 53 -23.18 -5.66 7.30
CA PRO A 53 -22.96 -5.64 8.73
C PRO A 53 -23.79 -4.57 9.45
N SER A 54 -24.05 -4.77 10.74
CA SER A 54 -24.77 -3.83 11.60
C SER A 54 -24.08 -2.46 11.69
N ALA A 55 -24.84 -1.43 12.08
CA ALA A 55 -24.34 -0.08 12.34
C ALA A 55 -23.22 -0.10 13.40
N GLY A 56 -22.22 0.77 13.26
CA GLY A 56 -21.10 0.90 14.20
C GLY A 56 -19.99 -0.15 14.06
N ALA A 57 -20.09 -1.08 13.12
CA ALA A 57 -19.07 -2.11 12.93
C ALA A 57 -17.77 -1.53 12.38
N ARG A 58 -16.65 -1.76 13.08
CA ARG A 58 -15.32 -1.76 12.44
C ARG A 58 -15.37 -2.63 11.20
N PRO A 59 -14.61 -2.29 10.13
CA PRO A 59 -14.53 -3.20 8.99
C PRO A 59 -14.11 -4.58 9.48
N GLY A 60 -14.98 -5.56 9.27
CA GLY A 60 -14.68 -6.97 9.53
C GLY A 60 -13.64 -7.50 8.54
N PRO A 61 -13.24 -8.77 8.67
CA PRO A 61 -12.35 -9.39 7.71
C PRO A 61 -12.97 -9.36 6.31
N LEU A 62 -12.13 -9.08 5.31
CA LEU A 62 -12.51 -9.13 3.90
C LEU A 62 -12.08 -10.47 3.28
N PRO A 63 -12.75 -10.96 2.21
CA PRO A 63 -12.46 -12.27 1.63
C PRO A 63 -10.99 -12.52 1.26
N LEU A 64 -10.25 -11.51 0.81
CA LEU A 64 -8.82 -11.62 0.47
C LEU A 64 -7.91 -11.76 1.70
N ASP A 65 -8.38 -11.51 2.92
CA ASP A 65 -7.55 -11.54 4.13
C ASP A 65 -6.90 -12.90 4.36
N GLY A 66 -7.58 -13.98 3.99
CA GLY A 66 -7.03 -15.34 4.07
C GLY A 66 -5.91 -15.65 3.06
N HIS A 67 -5.64 -14.75 2.11
CA HIS A 67 -4.57 -14.88 1.12
C HIS A 67 -3.34 -14.04 1.45
N PHE A 68 -3.43 -13.14 2.43
CA PHE A 68 -2.28 -12.39 2.94
C PHE A 68 -1.46 -13.22 3.94
N LEU A 69 -0.22 -12.82 4.19
CA LEU A 69 0.58 -13.35 5.30
C LEU A 69 -0.14 -13.03 6.63
N SER A 70 -0.31 -14.07 7.45
CA SER A 70 -0.81 -13.87 8.81
C SER A 70 0.25 -13.21 9.70
N ARG A 71 -0.16 -12.71 10.86
CA ARG A 71 0.79 -12.17 11.84
C ARG A 71 1.79 -13.23 12.29
N GLU A 72 1.32 -14.45 12.51
CA GLU A 72 2.16 -15.58 12.92
C GLU A 72 3.16 -15.95 11.82
N ASP A 73 2.73 -15.93 10.56
CA ASP A 73 3.61 -16.19 9.41
C ASP A 73 4.69 -15.12 9.29
N HIS A 74 4.33 -13.84 9.44
CA HIS A 74 5.30 -12.75 9.49
C HIS A 74 6.31 -12.91 10.63
N GLU A 75 5.87 -13.28 11.83
CA GLU A 75 6.75 -13.50 12.98
C GLU A 75 7.72 -14.66 12.70
N LYS A 76 7.24 -15.79 12.17
CA LYS A 76 8.09 -16.94 11.78
C LYS A 76 9.12 -16.57 10.72
N LEU A 77 8.70 -15.91 9.65
CA LEU A 77 9.57 -15.48 8.56
C LEU A 77 10.64 -14.49 9.07
N ARG A 78 10.23 -13.53 9.91
CA ARG A 78 11.15 -12.54 10.50
C ARG A 78 12.16 -13.21 11.42
N SER A 79 11.73 -14.09 12.32
CA SER A 79 12.65 -14.81 13.21
C SER A 79 13.67 -15.65 12.45
N ALA A 80 13.26 -16.32 11.38
CA ALA A 80 14.19 -17.07 10.53
C ALA A 80 15.21 -16.16 9.82
N LEU A 81 14.77 -15.01 9.29
CA LEU A 81 15.66 -14.01 8.69
C LEU A 81 16.66 -13.47 9.71
N ASP A 82 16.20 -13.08 10.90
CA ASP A 82 17.03 -12.50 11.96
C ASP A 82 18.16 -13.45 12.35
N LEU A 83 17.88 -14.75 12.47
CA LEU A 83 18.90 -15.77 12.77
C LEU A 83 19.93 -15.92 11.64
N LEU A 84 19.49 -15.94 10.38
CA LEU A 84 20.39 -16.03 9.23
C LEU A 84 21.29 -14.80 9.11
N VAL A 85 20.72 -13.60 9.29
CA VAL A 85 21.46 -12.33 9.28
C VAL A 85 22.45 -12.30 10.44
N ALA A 86 22.04 -12.69 11.66
CA ALA A 86 22.92 -12.78 12.82
C ALA A 86 24.10 -13.72 12.58
N ALA A 87 23.83 -14.91 12.03
CA ALA A 87 24.88 -15.87 11.71
C ALA A 87 25.85 -15.35 10.64
N CYS A 88 25.35 -14.66 9.62
CA CYS A 88 26.16 -14.04 8.58
C CYS A 88 27.07 -12.93 9.14
N MET A 89 26.50 -12.02 9.92
CA MET A 89 27.24 -10.93 10.57
C MET A 89 28.30 -11.44 11.53
N LYS A 90 27.97 -12.49 12.31
CA LYS A 90 28.92 -13.18 13.19
C LYS A 90 30.10 -13.77 12.41
N ARG A 91 29.86 -14.48 11.30
CA ARG A 91 30.93 -15.02 10.44
C ARG A 91 31.81 -13.92 9.86
N ALA A 92 31.22 -12.79 9.49
CA ALA A 92 31.93 -11.62 9.00
C ALA A 92 32.68 -10.82 10.09
N GLY A 93 32.57 -11.22 11.37
CA GLY A 93 33.16 -10.49 12.50
C GLY A 93 32.66 -9.04 12.60
N VAL A 94 31.41 -8.78 12.16
CA VAL A 94 30.77 -7.47 12.24
C VAL A 94 29.65 -7.55 13.28
N PRO A 95 29.65 -6.68 14.32
CA PRO A 95 28.59 -6.69 15.31
C PRO A 95 27.26 -6.29 14.67
N LEU A 96 26.19 -7.02 15.00
CA LEU A 96 24.84 -6.63 14.61
C LEU A 96 24.48 -5.26 15.18
N PRO A 97 23.83 -4.38 14.42
CA PRO A 97 23.23 -3.19 15.00
C PRO A 97 22.09 -3.59 15.94
N PRO A 98 21.76 -2.75 16.94
CA PRO A 98 20.59 -3.01 17.78
C PRO A 98 19.33 -3.04 16.92
N ALA A 99 18.44 -4.00 17.24
CA ALA A 99 17.16 -4.11 16.56
C ALA A 99 16.34 -2.84 16.81
N PRO A 100 15.73 -2.24 15.77
CA PRO A 100 14.80 -1.15 15.97
C PRO A 100 13.61 -1.65 16.78
N ALA A 101 13.13 -0.86 17.73
CA ALA A 101 11.90 -1.21 18.41
C ALA A 101 10.73 -1.06 17.41
N VAL A 102 9.93 -2.12 17.31
CA VAL A 102 8.83 -2.21 16.34
C VAL A 102 7.54 -1.86 17.05
N ALA A 103 6.85 -0.83 16.58
CA ALA A 103 5.53 -0.50 17.08
C ALA A 103 4.50 -1.54 16.59
N ALA A 104 3.48 -1.83 17.40
CA ALA A 104 2.44 -2.80 17.06
C ALA A 104 1.64 -2.32 15.85
N GLU A 105 1.65 -3.07 14.74
CA GLU A 105 0.92 -2.72 13.52
C GLU A 105 -0.60 -2.68 13.78
N PRO A 106 -1.31 -1.67 13.25
CA PRO A 106 -2.76 -1.59 13.37
C PRO A 106 -3.42 -2.81 12.72
N PRO A 107 -4.63 -3.19 13.16
CA PRO A 107 -5.43 -4.20 12.47
C PRO A 107 -5.55 -3.90 10.98
N ARG A 108 -5.51 -4.96 10.16
CA ARG A 108 -5.73 -4.87 8.72
C ARG A 108 -7.07 -4.16 8.48
N HIS A 109 -7.08 -3.22 7.54
CA HIS A 109 -8.23 -2.39 7.17
C HIS A 109 -8.73 -1.35 8.17
N GLU A 110 -8.05 -1.11 9.31
CA GLU A 110 -8.49 -0.11 10.30
C GLU A 110 -8.77 1.28 9.67
N ARG A 111 -7.98 1.64 8.66
CA ARG A 111 -8.09 2.92 7.93
C ARG A 111 -8.71 2.79 6.53
N ARG A 112 -9.16 1.60 6.13
CA ARG A 112 -9.61 1.34 4.74
C ARG A 112 -10.80 2.20 4.33
N TYR A 113 -11.73 2.44 5.25
CA TYR A 113 -12.91 3.28 5.04
C TYR A 113 -12.89 4.56 5.90
N GLY A 114 -11.68 4.99 6.29
CA GLY A 114 -11.44 6.09 7.23
C GLY A 114 -11.52 5.64 8.69
N ILE A 115 -11.56 6.60 9.60
CA ILE A 115 -11.68 6.32 11.04
C ILE A 115 -13.07 5.75 11.35
N SER A 116 -13.18 4.88 12.35
CA SER A 116 -14.41 4.10 12.59
C SER A 116 -14.88 4.05 14.04
N THR A 117 -14.08 4.52 15.02
CA THR A 117 -14.46 4.44 16.43
C THR A 117 -14.60 5.81 17.09
N PRO A 118 -15.64 6.01 17.92
CA PRO A 118 -15.82 7.27 18.65
C PRO A 118 -14.64 7.62 19.55
N GLU A 119 -14.00 6.62 20.17
CA GLU A 119 -12.87 6.82 21.08
C GLU A 119 -11.64 7.37 20.35
N GLN A 120 -11.39 6.87 19.14
CA GLN A 120 -10.28 7.31 18.32
C GLN A 120 -10.52 8.72 17.79
N ALA A 121 -11.73 9.01 17.29
CA ALA A 121 -12.12 10.35 16.87
C ALA A 121 -12.01 11.36 18.03
N ALA A 122 -12.44 10.96 19.22
CA ALA A 122 -12.40 11.77 20.43
C ALA A 122 -10.99 12.12 20.90
N ARG A 123 -10.07 11.15 20.83
CA ARG A 123 -8.73 11.26 21.43
C ARG A 123 -7.68 11.75 20.44
N TYR A 124 -7.79 11.36 19.17
CA TYR A 124 -6.76 11.56 18.17
C TYR A 124 -7.25 12.28 16.91
N GLY A 125 -8.55 12.60 16.80
CA GLY A 125 -9.09 13.14 15.56
C GLY A 125 -8.84 12.18 14.38
N TYR A 126 -8.19 12.68 13.33
CA TYR A 126 -7.74 11.88 12.19
C TYR A 126 -6.31 11.37 12.33
N HIS A 127 -5.57 11.78 13.36
CA HIS A 127 -4.23 11.25 13.63
C HIS A 127 -4.28 9.75 13.95
N LEU A 128 -3.15 9.08 13.68
CA LEU A 128 -2.89 7.78 14.30
C LEU A 128 -2.80 7.98 15.82
N ALA A 129 -3.25 6.99 16.57
CA ALA A 129 -2.97 6.95 18.00
C ALA A 129 -1.46 7.16 18.18
N GLU A 130 -1.06 8.02 19.13
CA GLU A 130 0.36 8.24 19.44
C GLU A 130 0.99 6.87 19.70
N ARG A 131 1.72 6.38 18.69
CA ARG A 131 2.65 5.27 18.87
C ARG A 131 3.79 5.89 19.64
N THR A 132 4.15 5.27 20.77
CA THR A 132 5.41 5.62 21.43
C THR A 132 6.49 5.53 20.38
N THR A 133 7.03 6.68 19.96
CA THR A 133 8.15 6.72 19.03
C THR A 133 9.24 5.90 19.70
N PRO A 134 9.62 4.77 19.11
CA PRO A 134 10.66 3.98 19.70
C PRO A 134 11.93 4.83 19.79
N PRO A 135 12.74 4.68 20.85
CA PRO A 135 13.97 5.44 20.96
C PRO A 135 14.79 5.26 19.68
N THR A 136 15.34 6.36 19.16
CA THR A 136 16.18 6.31 17.96
C THR A 136 17.34 5.35 18.22
N PRO A 137 17.46 4.25 17.46
CA PRO A 137 18.59 3.35 17.64
C PRO A 137 19.89 4.09 17.29
N PRO A 138 21.03 3.74 17.89
CA PRO A 138 22.32 4.30 17.50
C PRO A 138 22.54 4.10 15.99
N PRO A 139 23.27 5.03 15.34
CA PRO A 139 23.45 5.01 13.90
C PRO A 139 24.19 3.74 13.45
N VAL A 140 23.70 3.13 12.37
CA VAL A 140 24.37 2.00 11.72
C VAL A 140 25.68 2.51 11.12
N THR A 141 26.80 1.90 11.50
CA THR A 141 28.12 2.27 10.95
C THR A 141 28.23 1.90 9.47
N ALA A 142 29.09 2.58 8.71
CA ALA A 142 29.34 2.24 7.31
C ALA A 142 29.82 0.79 7.12
N ARG A 143 30.55 0.23 8.11
CA ARG A 143 30.98 -1.17 8.11
C ARG A 143 29.77 -2.12 8.26
N GLN A 144 28.86 -1.84 9.20
CA GLN A 144 27.63 -2.61 9.37
C GLN A 144 26.75 -2.51 8.14
N GLN A 145 26.58 -1.30 7.58
CA GLN A 145 25.78 -1.07 6.39
C GLN A 145 26.27 -1.90 5.20
N ARG A 146 27.58 -1.91 4.92
CA ARG A 146 28.15 -2.71 3.83
C ARG A 146 28.02 -4.22 4.06
N ALA A 147 28.13 -4.68 5.30
CA ALA A 147 27.96 -6.10 5.61
C ALA A 147 26.50 -6.56 5.50
N LEU A 148 25.55 -5.70 5.89
CA LEU A 148 24.12 -5.99 5.85
C LEU A 148 23.52 -5.87 4.45
N SER A 149 23.84 -4.79 3.74
CA SER A 149 23.22 -4.42 2.46
C SER A 149 24.10 -4.65 1.23
N GLY A 150 25.32 -5.14 1.42
CA GLY A 150 26.26 -5.42 0.33
C GLY A 150 27.09 -4.22 -0.07
N THR A 151 27.89 -4.40 -1.12
CA THR A 151 28.77 -3.35 -1.65
C THR A 151 28.36 -2.92 -3.06
N PRO A 152 28.48 -1.62 -3.42
CA PRO A 152 28.10 -1.15 -4.75
C PRO A 152 28.93 -1.74 -5.91
N ASP A 153 30.14 -2.23 -5.61
CA ASP A 153 31.07 -2.80 -6.58
C ASP A 153 30.95 -4.32 -6.74
N GLY A 154 29.97 -4.95 -6.07
CA GLY A 154 29.70 -6.38 -6.20
C GLY A 154 30.81 -7.29 -5.64
N LYS A 155 31.68 -6.75 -4.79
CA LYS A 155 32.75 -7.51 -4.12
C LYS A 155 32.32 -7.95 -2.72
N PRO A 156 32.98 -8.96 -2.12
CA PRO A 156 32.73 -9.31 -0.73
C PRO A 156 32.87 -8.09 0.20
N GLY A 157 31.91 -7.94 1.10
CA GLY A 157 31.89 -6.88 2.08
C GLY A 157 32.87 -7.11 3.24
N PRO A 158 32.79 -6.28 4.29
CA PRO A 158 33.64 -6.42 5.48
C PRO A 158 33.65 -7.85 6.03
N GLY A 159 34.84 -8.37 6.34
CA GLY A 159 35.04 -9.72 6.89
C GLY A 159 34.58 -10.86 5.98
N GLY A 160 34.47 -10.64 4.68
CA GLY A 160 33.99 -11.66 3.73
C GLY A 160 32.47 -11.83 3.74
N SER A 161 31.72 -10.81 4.16
CA SER A 161 30.26 -10.80 3.99
C SER A 161 29.88 -10.90 2.50
N PRO A 162 28.72 -11.48 2.16
CA PRO A 162 28.30 -11.65 0.77
C PRO A 162 28.27 -10.33 0.00
N PRO A 163 28.59 -10.31 -1.31
CA PRO A 163 28.50 -9.11 -2.14
C PRO A 163 27.13 -8.41 -2.10
N GLN A 164 26.05 -9.20 -2.09
CA GLN A 164 24.67 -8.71 -1.94
C GLN A 164 24.30 -8.32 -0.49
N GLY A 165 25.19 -8.59 0.46
CA GLY A 165 24.97 -8.36 1.89
C GLY A 165 24.26 -9.51 2.59
N CYS A 166 24.36 -9.52 3.92
CA CYS A 166 23.75 -10.53 4.77
C CYS A 166 22.21 -10.54 4.68
N ASN A 167 21.56 -9.40 4.43
CA ASN A 167 20.11 -9.32 4.30
C ASN A 167 19.61 -10.05 3.05
N ALA A 168 20.17 -9.74 1.89
CA ALA A 168 19.79 -10.38 0.63
C ALA A 168 20.15 -11.88 0.63
N ALA A 169 21.31 -12.26 1.16
CA ALA A 169 21.68 -13.67 1.28
C ALA A 169 20.74 -14.46 2.24
N ALA A 170 20.26 -13.82 3.31
CA ALA A 170 19.27 -14.43 4.20
C ALA A 170 17.89 -14.54 3.53
N ALA A 171 17.47 -13.50 2.81
CA ALA A 171 16.24 -13.48 2.04
C ALA A 171 16.24 -14.60 0.98
N GLU A 172 17.33 -14.75 0.22
CA GLU A 172 17.49 -15.77 -0.83
C GLU A 172 17.26 -17.18 -0.30
N ARG A 173 17.71 -17.46 0.92
CA ARG A 173 17.51 -18.76 1.57
C ARG A 173 16.06 -19.05 1.96
N ILE A 174 15.22 -18.03 2.09
CA ILE A 174 13.80 -18.16 2.50
C ILE A 174 12.86 -17.95 1.32
N THR A 175 13.13 -17.00 0.44
CA THR A 175 12.25 -16.63 -0.69
C THR A 175 12.71 -17.20 -2.02
N GLY A 176 13.97 -17.62 -2.14
CA GLY A 176 14.60 -17.97 -3.42
C GLY A 176 15.04 -16.74 -4.22
N THR A 177 14.92 -15.53 -3.66
CA THR A 177 15.34 -14.27 -4.28
C THR A 177 16.01 -13.36 -3.25
N ASP A 178 16.70 -12.31 -3.68
CA ASP A 178 17.31 -11.32 -2.77
C ASP A 178 16.29 -10.46 -1.99
N SER A 179 15.00 -10.64 -2.26
CA SER A 179 13.92 -9.82 -1.74
C SER A 179 13.30 -10.44 -0.49
N PHE A 180 13.03 -9.60 0.51
CA PHE A 180 12.38 -10.03 1.75
C PHE A 180 11.00 -10.65 1.49
N PRO A 181 10.56 -11.60 2.35
CA PRO A 181 9.21 -12.14 2.30
C PRO A 181 8.18 -11.02 2.37
N ALA A 182 7.27 -11.02 1.40
CA ALA A 182 6.18 -10.07 1.32
C ALA A 182 4.92 -10.79 0.80
N ASP A 183 3.78 -10.16 1.01
CA ASP A 183 2.52 -10.58 0.41
C ASP A 183 2.65 -10.68 -1.11
N ALA A 184 2.04 -11.73 -1.68
CA ALA A 184 2.09 -11.95 -3.11
C ALA A 184 1.50 -10.76 -3.89
N LEU A 185 2.16 -10.38 -5.00
CA LEU A 185 1.75 -9.22 -5.81
C LEU A 185 0.30 -9.32 -6.29
N VAL A 186 -0.14 -10.52 -6.68
CA VAL A 186 -1.54 -10.75 -7.08
C VAL A 186 -2.50 -10.42 -5.94
N VAL A 187 -2.22 -10.84 -4.70
CA VAL A 187 -3.09 -10.56 -3.54
C VAL A 187 -3.18 -9.06 -3.27
N ARG A 188 -2.03 -8.36 -3.33
CA ARG A 188 -1.96 -6.91 -3.17
C ARG A 188 -2.74 -6.18 -4.27
N GLN A 189 -2.62 -6.61 -5.52
CA GLN A 189 -3.31 -6.02 -6.66
C GLN A 189 -4.83 -6.19 -6.53
N LEU A 190 -5.32 -7.42 -6.26
CA LEU A 190 -6.76 -7.66 -6.11
C LEU A 190 -7.35 -6.89 -4.92
N ASN A 191 -6.58 -6.69 -3.85
CA ASN A 191 -6.99 -5.86 -2.72
C ASN A 191 -7.09 -4.38 -3.10
N MET A 192 -6.25 -3.86 -4.00
CA MET A 192 -6.40 -2.49 -4.50
C MET A 192 -7.55 -2.37 -5.50
N ASP A 193 -7.66 -3.32 -6.44
CA ASP A 193 -8.68 -3.31 -7.48
C ASP A 193 -10.09 -3.41 -6.89
N SER A 194 -10.29 -4.29 -5.91
CA SER A 194 -11.59 -4.43 -5.23
C SER A 194 -11.99 -3.16 -4.48
N PHE A 195 -11.03 -2.49 -3.83
CA PHE A 195 -11.26 -1.21 -3.17
C PHE A 195 -11.73 -0.15 -4.16
N GLU A 196 -11.00 0.06 -5.26
CA GLU A 196 -11.36 1.07 -6.25
C GLU A 196 -12.69 0.73 -6.96
N GLN A 197 -12.94 -0.54 -7.26
CA GLN A 197 -14.23 -0.96 -7.81
C GLN A 197 -15.39 -0.68 -6.85
N SER A 198 -15.25 -1.06 -5.58
CA SER A 198 -16.30 -0.84 -4.58
C SER A 198 -16.56 0.64 -4.32
N LYS A 199 -15.53 1.48 -4.29
CA LYS A 199 -15.64 2.94 -4.14
C LYS A 199 -16.49 3.57 -5.25
N ASN A 200 -16.39 3.04 -6.47
CA ASN A 200 -17.10 3.54 -7.64
C ASN A 200 -18.49 2.91 -7.83
N ASP A 201 -18.83 1.85 -7.09
CA ASP A 201 -20.14 1.18 -7.14
C ASP A 201 -21.27 2.14 -6.74
N ALA A 202 -22.38 2.10 -7.49
CA ALA A 202 -23.53 2.98 -7.26
C ALA A 202 -24.08 2.89 -5.83
N ARG A 203 -24.07 1.70 -5.21
CA ARG A 203 -24.54 1.48 -3.83
C ARG A 203 -23.65 2.20 -2.82
N VAL A 204 -22.33 2.19 -3.03
CA VAL A 204 -21.37 2.93 -2.19
C VAL A 204 -21.51 4.43 -2.44
N ARG A 205 -21.64 4.86 -3.68
CA ARG A 205 -21.88 6.28 -4.01
C ARG A 205 -23.17 6.82 -3.38
N ILE A 206 -24.22 6.00 -3.25
CA ILE A 206 -25.46 6.39 -2.56
C ILE A 206 -25.20 6.63 -1.07
N VAL A 207 -24.53 5.70 -0.37
CA VAL A 207 -24.26 5.87 1.07
C VAL A 207 -23.26 7.00 1.35
N LEU A 208 -22.30 7.22 0.46
CA LEU A 208 -21.39 8.37 0.52
C LEU A 208 -22.12 9.70 0.46
N ARG A 209 -23.14 9.85 -0.41
CA ARG A 209 -23.97 11.06 -0.46
C ARG A 209 -24.75 11.26 0.84
N LYS A 210 -25.38 10.20 1.36
CA LYS A 210 -26.07 10.25 2.66
C LYS A 210 -25.14 10.68 3.80
N TRP A 211 -23.91 10.18 3.81
CA TRP A 211 -22.90 10.57 4.79
C TRP A 211 -22.47 12.04 4.61
N SER A 212 -22.24 12.49 3.38
CA SER A 212 -21.90 13.88 3.06
C SER A 212 -22.98 14.85 3.54
N ASP A 213 -24.25 14.51 3.32
CA ASP A 213 -25.38 15.34 3.76
C ASP A 213 -25.52 15.35 5.29
N CYS A 214 -25.21 14.24 5.96
CA CYS A 214 -25.10 14.20 7.42
C CYS A 214 -23.98 15.13 7.93
N MET A 215 -22.79 15.06 7.34
CA MET A 215 -21.66 15.92 7.70
C MET A 215 -22.00 17.40 7.51
N LYS A 216 -22.70 17.76 6.43
CA LYS A 216 -23.15 19.14 6.18
C LYS A 216 -24.11 19.63 7.26
N GLY A 217 -24.99 18.75 7.76
CA GLY A 217 -25.87 19.05 8.90
C GLY A 217 -25.10 19.43 10.17
N ASP A 218 -23.91 18.85 10.35
CA ASP A 218 -23.00 19.13 11.46
C ASP A 218 -21.99 20.27 11.16
N GLY A 219 -22.16 20.97 10.04
CA GLY A 219 -21.33 22.11 9.64
C GLY A 219 -20.04 21.75 8.90
N PHE A 220 -19.89 20.51 8.44
CA PHE A 220 -18.69 20.02 7.73
C PHE A 220 -19.02 19.58 6.29
N SER A 221 -18.31 20.10 5.30
CA SER A 221 -18.55 19.76 3.89
C SER A 221 -17.45 18.87 3.32
N TYR A 222 -17.78 17.59 3.11
CA TYR A 222 -16.89 16.59 2.53
C TYR A 222 -17.65 15.65 1.60
N THR A 223 -17.04 15.28 0.47
CA THR A 223 -17.63 14.35 -0.52
C THR A 223 -17.22 12.89 -0.30
N ASP A 224 -16.13 12.67 0.44
CA ASP A 224 -15.54 11.36 0.72
C ASP A 224 -14.94 11.36 2.14
N PRO A 225 -15.25 10.39 3.01
CA PRO A 225 -14.64 10.26 4.34
C PRO A 225 -13.12 10.10 4.30
N LEU A 226 -12.53 9.71 3.17
CA LEU A 226 -11.08 9.62 2.99
C LEU A 226 -10.43 10.96 2.62
N ALA A 227 -11.22 11.96 2.23
CA ALA A 227 -10.72 13.31 1.94
C ALA A 227 -10.47 14.11 3.24
N ALA A 228 -11.32 13.94 4.25
CA ALA A 228 -11.23 14.70 5.49
C ALA A 228 -9.89 14.55 6.22
N PRO A 229 -9.32 13.33 6.42
CA PRO A 229 -7.98 13.16 7.00
C PRO A 229 -6.90 13.93 6.24
N ARG A 230 -6.91 13.89 4.89
CA ARG A 230 -5.89 14.54 4.05
C ARG A 230 -5.89 16.06 4.20
N SER A 231 -7.05 16.64 4.46
CA SER A 231 -7.22 18.09 4.61
C SER A 231 -6.95 18.61 6.04
N MET A 232 -7.07 17.75 7.05
CA MET A 232 -7.13 18.19 8.45
C MET A 232 -5.96 17.70 9.32
N ALA A 233 -5.34 16.57 9.02
CA ALA A 233 -4.23 16.01 9.80
C ALA A 233 -2.90 16.75 9.53
N ALA A 234 -2.86 18.04 9.86
CA ALA A 234 -1.69 18.90 9.71
C ALA A 234 -1.02 19.14 11.07
N GLY A 235 0.27 18.83 11.17
CA GLY A 235 1.06 19.01 12.40
C GLY A 235 1.13 17.75 13.27
N PRO A 236 1.67 17.84 14.51
CA PRO A 236 1.93 16.67 15.35
C PRO A 236 0.73 16.24 16.20
N ARG A 237 -0.30 17.08 16.37
CA ARG A 237 -1.46 16.82 17.24
C ARG A 237 -2.75 17.35 16.63
N ALA A 238 -3.84 16.65 16.94
CA ALA A 238 -5.17 17.02 16.47
C ALA A 238 -5.65 18.36 17.04
N SER A 239 -6.17 19.22 16.17
CA SER A 239 -6.83 20.46 16.60
C SER A 239 -8.23 20.20 17.16
N ALA A 240 -8.78 21.14 17.92
CA ALA A 240 -10.17 21.04 18.40
C ALA A 240 -11.18 20.91 17.25
N ARG A 241 -10.96 21.64 16.14
CA ARG A 241 -11.79 21.54 14.93
C ARG A 241 -11.67 20.16 14.29
N GLU A 242 -10.47 19.60 14.25
CA GLU A 242 -10.25 18.25 13.71
C GLU A 242 -10.96 17.20 14.54
N ILE A 243 -10.85 17.24 15.87
CA ILE A 243 -11.57 16.32 16.77
C ILE A 243 -13.07 16.43 16.56
N ALA A 244 -13.62 17.64 16.47
CA ALA A 244 -15.03 17.85 16.18
C ALA A 244 -15.44 17.26 14.82
N THR A 245 -14.62 17.45 13.78
CA THR A 245 -14.85 16.90 12.44
C THR A 245 -14.81 15.38 12.44
N ALA A 246 -13.83 14.78 13.12
CA ALA A 246 -13.67 13.33 13.24
C ALA A 246 -14.84 12.70 14.02
N ARG A 247 -15.35 13.37 15.06
CA ARG A 247 -16.52 12.90 15.82
C ARG A 247 -17.77 12.90 14.94
N ALA A 248 -18.01 13.99 14.19
CA ALA A 248 -19.11 14.06 13.23
C ALA A 248 -18.99 12.97 12.15
N ASP A 249 -17.77 12.74 11.63
CA ASP A 249 -17.50 11.69 10.63
C ASP A 249 -17.91 10.30 11.13
N VAL A 250 -17.45 9.90 12.33
CA VAL A 250 -17.82 8.60 12.91
C VAL A 250 -19.32 8.50 13.16
N ALA A 251 -19.95 9.53 13.73
CA ALA A 251 -21.39 9.55 13.98
C ALA A 251 -22.20 9.44 12.68
N CYS A 252 -21.79 10.16 11.63
CA CYS A 252 -22.42 10.09 10.33
C CYS A 252 -22.20 8.74 9.64
N LYS A 253 -21.03 8.12 9.79
CA LYS A 253 -20.76 6.76 9.28
C LYS A 253 -21.66 5.73 9.95
N GLU A 254 -21.87 5.85 11.25
CA GLU A 254 -22.78 4.98 12.02
C GLU A 254 -24.23 5.17 11.57
N LYS A 255 -24.72 6.42 11.53
CA LYS A 255 -26.09 6.77 11.12
C LYS A 255 -26.42 6.28 9.70
N THR A 256 -25.45 6.31 8.80
CA THR A 256 -25.64 5.93 7.39
C THR A 256 -25.25 4.48 7.08
N ARG A 257 -24.65 3.78 8.05
CA ARG A 257 -24.06 2.44 7.86
C ARG A 257 -23.01 2.39 6.76
N LEU A 258 -22.27 3.48 6.56
CA LEU A 258 -21.33 3.64 5.44
C LEU A 258 -20.32 2.50 5.37
N ILE A 259 -19.66 2.17 6.49
CA ILE A 259 -18.64 1.13 6.55
C ILE A 259 -19.24 -0.26 6.24
N GLY A 260 -20.42 -0.55 6.77
CA GLY A 260 -21.12 -1.81 6.51
C GLY A 260 -21.49 -1.98 5.04
N VAL A 261 -22.04 -0.94 4.41
CA VAL A 261 -22.38 -0.96 2.98
C VAL A 261 -21.13 -1.11 2.12
N TRP A 262 -20.10 -0.29 2.36
CA TRP A 262 -18.89 -0.32 1.55
C TRP A 262 -18.15 -1.66 1.67
N SER A 263 -17.94 -2.15 2.90
CA SER A 263 -17.27 -3.44 3.12
C SER A 263 -18.03 -4.62 2.51
N ALA A 264 -19.37 -4.60 2.52
CA ALA A 264 -20.18 -5.64 1.90
C ALA A 264 -20.05 -5.62 0.36
N VAL A 265 -20.08 -4.43 -0.25
CA VAL A 265 -19.86 -4.27 -1.69
C VAL A 265 -18.44 -4.71 -2.06
N GLU A 266 -17.44 -4.30 -1.30
CA GLU A 266 -16.06 -4.69 -1.55
C GLU A 266 -15.85 -6.19 -1.42
N SER A 267 -16.45 -6.82 -0.40
CA SER A 267 -16.40 -8.28 -0.24
C SER A 267 -16.98 -9.00 -1.45
N ALA A 268 -18.05 -8.46 -2.05
CA ALA A 268 -18.63 -9.02 -3.26
C ALA A 268 -17.68 -8.93 -4.47
N TYR A 269 -16.95 -7.81 -4.60
CA TYR A 269 -15.88 -7.67 -5.61
C TYR A 269 -14.69 -8.60 -5.35
N GLN A 270 -14.23 -8.69 -4.10
CA GLN A 270 -13.14 -9.61 -3.73
C GLN A 270 -13.50 -11.06 -4.03
N ASN A 271 -14.71 -11.51 -3.67
CA ASN A 271 -15.17 -12.86 -3.99
C ASN A 271 -15.21 -13.16 -5.49
N ARG A 272 -15.59 -12.18 -6.31
CA ARG A 272 -15.53 -12.29 -7.77
C ARG A 272 -14.08 -12.45 -8.25
N LEU A 273 -13.21 -11.52 -7.85
CA LEU A 273 -11.80 -11.52 -8.23
C LEU A 273 -11.06 -12.80 -7.77
N ILE A 274 -11.42 -13.33 -6.59
CA ILE A 274 -10.88 -14.60 -6.09
C ILE A 274 -11.24 -15.76 -7.03
N LYS A 275 -12.49 -15.82 -7.48
CA LYS A 275 -12.93 -16.85 -8.44
C LYS A 275 -12.22 -16.70 -9.79
N GLU A 276 -12.15 -15.48 -10.31
CA GLU A 276 -11.53 -15.17 -11.60
C GLU A 276 -10.01 -15.45 -11.60
N ARG A 277 -9.34 -15.23 -10.46
CA ARG A 277 -7.88 -15.33 -10.32
C ARG A 277 -7.44 -16.53 -9.46
N ALA A 278 -8.30 -17.54 -9.32
CA ALA A 278 -8.10 -18.68 -8.43
C ALA A 278 -6.78 -19.43 -8.67
N LYS A 279 -6.37 -19.57 -9.94
CA LYS A 279 -5.10 -20.24 -10.32
C LYS A 279 -3.89 -19.48 -9.77
N GLU A 280 -3.87 -18.16 -9.92
CA GLU A 280 -2.77 -17.32 -9.44
C GLU A 280 -2.74 -17.24 -7.92
N LEU A 281 -3.90 -17.15 -7.27
CA LEU A 281 -4.00 -17.21 -5.80
C LEU A 281 -3.53 -18.56 -5.25
N THR A 282 -3.78 -19.66 -5.96
CA THR A 282 -3.28 -20.99 -5.61
C THR A 282 -1.76 -21.06 -5.74
N ALA A 283 -1.20 -20.49 -6.81
CA ALA A 283 0.26 -20.41 -6.99
C ALA A 283 0.91 -19.56 -5.89
N ALA A 284 0.34 -18.39 -5.58
CA ALA A 284 0.79 -17.54 -4.49
C ALA A 284 0.74 -18.25 -3.13
N ARG A 285 -0.30 -19.05 -2.88
CA ARG A 285 -0.40 -19.84 -1.65
C ARG A 285 0.73 -20.88 -1.54
N ARG A 286 1.02 -21.59 -2.63
CA ARG A 286 2.14 -22.56 -2.66
C ARG A 286 3.47 -21.88 -2.37
N GLU A 287 3.73 -20.73 -2.99
CA GLU A 287 4.95 -19.96 -2.74
C GLU A 287 5.06 -19.51 -1.28
N HIS A 288 3.96 -19.07 -0.68
CA HIS A 288 3.90 -18.75 0.74
C HIS A 288 4.23 -19.98 1.60
N ASP A 289 3.55 -21.12 1.38
CA ASP A 289 3.78 -22.34 2.13
C ASP A 289 5.24 -22.82 2.01
N ASP A 290 5.87 -22.67 0.84
CA ASP A 290 7.28 -23.00 0.60
C ASP A 290 8.23 -22.12 1.42
N ARG A 291 7.97 -20.81 1.48
CA ARG A 291 8.73 -19.86 2.31
C ARG A 291 8.63 -20.22 3.78
N LEU A 292 7.44 -20.59 4.26
CA LEU A 292 7.22 -21.02 5.64
C LEU A 292 7.96 -22.32 5.97
N ARG A 293 7.99 -23.29 5.06
CA ARG A 293 8.76 -24.53 5.27
C ARG A 293 10.26 -24.25 5.41
N ARG A 294 10.83 -23.42 4.52
CA ARG A 294 12.24 -22.99 4.60
C ARG A 294 12.53 -22.21 5.89
N ALA A 295 11.63 -21.30 6.29
CA ALA A 295 11.77 -20.59 7.57
C ALA A 295 11.76 -21.56 8.76
N ALA A 296 10.87 -22.54 8.77
CA ALA A 296 10.81 -23.55 9.82
C ALA A 296 12.07 -24.43 9.88
N GLU A 297 12.65 -24.80 8.73
CA GLU A 297 13.94 -25.50 8.65
C GLU A 297 15.07 -24.68 9.25
N VAL A 298 15.12 -23.39 8.93
CA VAL A 298 16.08 -22.45 9.54
C VAL A 298 15.90 -22.43 11.05
N LEU A 299 14.69 -22.17 11.55
CA LEU A 299 14.42 -22.12 12.99
C LEU A 299 14.88 -23.39 13.72
N ARG A 300 14.62 -24.58 13.14
CA ARG A 300 15.10 -25.85 13.70
C ARG A 300 16.63 -25.97 13.70
N SER A 301 17.29 -25.51 12.63
CA SER A 301 18.76 -25.60 12.52
C SER A 301 19.51 -24.72 13.54
N PHE A 302 18.83 -23.73 14.13
CA PHE A 302 19.36 -22.87 15.19
C PHE A 302 18.85 -23.23 16.59
N ALA A 303 17.98 -24.25 16.72
CA ALA A 303 17.55 -24.73 18.02
C ALA A 303 18.75 -25.37 18.75
N PRO A 304 18.91 -25.13 20.07
CA PRO A 304 19.93 -25.83 20.83
C PRO A 304 19.67 -27.34 20.80
N SER A 305 20.70 -28.14 20.54
CA SER A 305 20.64 -29.59 20.72
C SER A 305 20.28 -29.87 22.18
N SER A 306 19.17 -30.56 22.40
CA SER A 306 18.80 -31.06 23.74
C SER A 306 19.76 -32.15 24.19
#